data_AF-A0A956HSP7-F1
#
_entry.id   AF-A0A956HSP7-F1
#
_cell.length_a   1.000
_cell.length_b   1.000
_cell.length_c   1.000
_cell.angle_alpha   90.00
_cell.angle_beta   90.00
_cell.angle_gamma   90.00
#
_symmetry.space_group_name_H-M   'P 1'
#
loop_
_entity.id
_entity.type
_entity.pdbx_description
1 polymer ?
#
loop_
_entity_poly.entity_id
_entity_poly.type
_entity_poly.pdbx_seq_one_letter_code
_entity_poly.pdbx_strand_id
1 'polypeptide(L)'
;EFYNLIQYIDPRAWTRIGIHDPEAFIDRYIRIEPRLVPNSALEPVTRQAVVGFKNLDELRGVIFRYGEFRTAKDVGIKLPQPRKHTVEVDMDDRQEAKYELGIEMIEEALESPGPSPQLLGLTTRLGLVALHGDGDEGYEWETAEGGVGRRKIPVEALAAWLQRGWHRTGDAQEGMVPILRDLPRPDPRSAKFVAIARRIAATPDCGHIVFCEPKAAHRWLVTVLEEHGIPSERIAVMNGAVTKAADRQRIAKQFNGDAEQGIEPDFDVVIANR
;
A
#
# COMPACT_ATOMS: atom_id res chain seq x y z
N GLU A 1 -16.32 5.11 -12.12
CA GLU A 1 -15.25 4.94 -13.13
C GLU A 1 -15.78 4.58 -14.52
N PHE A 2 -16.57 3.51 -14.70
CA PHE A 2 -17.09 3.11 -16.03
C PHE A 2 -17.82 4.22 -16.82
N TYR A 3 -18.61 5.07 -16.16
CA TYR A 3 -19.27 6.21 -16.81
C TYR A 3 -18.28 7.10 -17.57
N ASN A 4 -17.25 7.59 -16.87
CA ASN A 4 -16.22 8.45 -17.48
C ASN A 4 -15.37 7.68 -18.50
N LEU A 5 -14.95 6.45 -18.19
CA LEU A 5 -14.09 5.65 -19.08
C LEU A 5 -14.74 5.44 -20.45
N ILE A 6 -16.04 5.11 -20.46
CA ILE A 6 -16.77 4.88 -21.71
C ILE A 6 -16.96 6.19 -22.48
N GLN A 7 -17.14 7.34 -21.80
CA GLN A 7 -17.20 8.64 -22.50
C GLN A 7 -15.91 9.02 -23.20
N TYR A 8 -14.75 8.62 -22.68
CA TYR A 8 -13.48 8.81 -23.37
C TYR A 8 -13.38 7.99 -24.67
N ILE A 9 -14.02 6.82 -24.73
CA ILE A 9 -14.03 5.95 -25.91
C ILE A 9 -15.10 6.41 -26.91
N ASP A 10 -16.31 6.65 -26.42
CA ASP A 10 -17.45 7.15 -27.20
C ASP A 10 -18.24 8.17 -26.36
N PRO A 11 -18.06 9.47 -26.63
CA PRO A 11 -18.74 10.54 -25.88
C PRO A 11 -20.27 10.46 -25.94
N ARG A 12 -20.85 9.70 -26.89
CA ARG A 12 -22.30 9.56 -27.07
C ARG A 12 -22.85 8.23 -26.54
N ALA A 13 -22.01 7.37 -25.95
CA ALA A 13 -22.43 6.05 -25.47
C ALA A 13 -23.65 6.11 -24.52
N TRP A 14 -23.61 7.04 -23.57
CA TRP A 14 -24.65 7.24 -22.55
C TRP A 14 -25.85 8.03 -23.09
N THR A 15 -25.60 9.05 -23.91
CA THR A 15 -26.70 9.87 -24.45
C THR A 15 -27.61 9.08 -25.38
N ARG A 16 -27.07 8.07 -26.10
CA ARG A 16 -27.88 7.15 -26.92
C ARG A 16 -28.88 6.30 -26.13
N ILE A 17 -28.67 6.12 -24.82
CA ILE A 17 -29.58 5.38 -23.94
C ILE A 17 -30.35 6.30 -22.97
N GLY A 18 -30.30 7.62 -23.23
CA GLY A 18 -31.03 8.63 -22.47
C GLY A 18 -30.33 9.08 -21.18
N ILE A 19 -29.02 8.86 -21.04
CA ILE A 19 -28.23 9.35 -19.91
C ILE A 19 -27.40 10.55 -20.39
N HIS A 20 -27.78 11.73 -19.94
CA HIS A 20 -27.20 13.00 -20.39
C HIS A 20 -26.23 13.61 -19.39
N ASP A 21 -26.27 13.15 -18.15
CA ASP A 21 -25.46 13.66 -17.05
C ASP A 21 -25.17 12.53 -16.03
N PRO A 22 -24.22 12.76 -15.10
CA PRO A 22 -23.87 11.77 -14.08
C PRO A 22 -25.01 11.42 -13.12
N GLU A 23 -25.93 12.33 -12.83
CA GLU A 23 -27.05 12.08 -11.91
C GLU A 23 -28.01 11.07 -12.54
N ALA A 24 -28.32 11.20 -13.82
CA ALA A 24 -29.11 10.21 -14.56
C ALA A 24 -28.44 8.82 -14.55
N PHE A 25 -27.11 8.74 -14.56
CA PHE A 25 -26.39 7.48 -14.41
C PHE A 25 -26.53 6.90 -12.99
N ILE A 26 -26.37 7.75 -11.97
CA ILE A 26 -26.53 7.37 -10.56
C ILE A 26 -27.95 6.86 -10.32
N ASP A 27 -28.95 7.62 -10.74
CA ASP A 27 -30.36 7.30 -10.58
C ASP A 27 -30.78 6.05 -11.33
N ARG A 28 -30.12 5.72 -12.45
CA ARG A 28 -30.48 4.53 -13.23
C ARG A 28 -29.74 3.27 -12.80
N TYR A 29 -28.49 3.37 -12.37
CA TYR A 29 -27.64 2.18 -12.15
C TYR A 29 -27.09 2.02 -10.74
N ILE A 30 -27.11 3.07 -9.92
CA ILE A 30 -26.54 3.02 -8.57
C ILE A 30 -27.66 2.80 -7.56
N ARG A 31 -27.46 1.83 -6.66
CA ARG A 31 -28.35 1.59 -5.53
C ARG A 31 -27.78 2.32 -4.32
N ILE A 32 -28.53 3.30 -3.84
CA ILE A 32 -28.16 4.13 -2.70
C ILE A 32 -29.13 3.84 -1.56
N GLU A 33 -28.59 3.59 -0.36
CA GLU A 33 -29.38 3.40 0.85
C GLU A 33 -28.75 4.16 2.03
N PRO A 34 -29.55 4.58 3.03
CA PRO A 34 -29.02 5.07 4.28
C PRO A 34 -28.18 3.99 4.97
N ARG A 35 -26.91 4.30 5.25
CA ARG A 35 -26.02 3.46 6.05
C ARG A 35 -25.45 4.27 7.20
N LEU A 36 -25.27 3.59 8.33
CA LEU A 36 -24.50 4.10 9.44
C LEU A 36 -23.03 4.02 9.05
N VAL A 37 -22.40 5.17 8.86
CA VAL A 37 -20.98 5.27 8.49
C VAL A 37 -20.28 6.18 9.49
N PRO A 38 -19.03 5.89 9.88
CA PRO A 38 -18.26 6.82 10.69
C PRO A 38 -17.96 8.08 9.89
N ASN A 39 -18.16 9.27 10.50
CA ASN A 39 -17.69 10.53 9.93
C ASN A 39 -16.17 10.70 10.16
N SER A 40 -15.61 11.85 9.78
CA SER A 40 -14.21 12.22 10.01
C SER A 40 -13.80 12.32 11.49
N ALA A 41 -14.78 12.31 12.40
CA ALA A 41 -14.58 12.24 13.85
C ALA A 41 -14.90 10.83 14.40
N LEU A 42 -14.99 9.82 13.52
CA LEU A 42 -15.39 8.43 13.83
C LEU A 42 -16.76 8.26 14.50
N GLU A 43 -17.58 9.31 14.52
CA GLU A 43 -18.94 9.24 15.06
C GLU A 43 -19.87 8.54 14.04
N PRO A 44 -20.75 7.64 14.50
CA PRO A 44 -21.70 6.98 13.62
C PRO A 44 -22.74 7.98 13.11
N VAL A 45 -22.69 8.32 11.83
CA VAL A 45 -23.66 9.18 11.16
C VAL A 45 -24.41 8.42 10.08
N THR A 46 -25.70 8.70 9.92
CA THR A 46 -26.46 8.13 8.80
C THR A 46 -26.15 8.93 7.54
N ARG A 47 -25.58 8.27 6.52
CA ARG A 47 -25.32 8.86 5.20
C ARG A 47 -25.91 7.97 4.10
N GLN A 48 -26.26 8.60 3.00
CA GLN A 48 -26.60 7.89 1.77
C GLN A 48 -25.33 7.25 1.21
N ALA A 49 -25.28 5.92 1.15
CA ALA A 49 -24.13 5.16 0.70
C ALA A 49 -24.50 4.28 -0.49
N VAL A 50 -23.54 4.09 -1.41
CA VAL A 50 -23.68 3.14 -2.50
C VAL A 50 -23.59 1.73 -1.94
N VAL A 51 -24.68 0.98 -2.05
CA VAL A 51 -24.77 -0.41 -1.55
C VAL A 51 -24.76 -1.44 -2.67
N GLY A 52 -24.75 -0.98 -3.92
CA GLY A 52 -24.68 -1.86 -5.08
C GLY A 52 -25.17 -1.20 -6.36
N PHE A 53 -25.52 -2.04 -7.32
CA PHE A 53 -26.00 -1.63 -8.63
C PHE A 53 -27.40 -2.15 -8.89
N LYS A 54 -28.14 -1.43 -9.73
CA LYS A 54 -29.45 -1.80 -10.27
C LYS A 54 -29.39 -1.76 -11.80
N ASN A 55 -30.35 -2.38 -12.48
CA ASN A 55 -30.39 -2.47 -13.94
C ASN A 55 -29.09 -3.04 -14.56
N LEU A 56 -28.52 -4.07 -13.92
CA LEU A 56 -27.21 -4.63 -14.28
C LEU A 56 -27.15 -5.20 -15.70
N ASP A 57 -28.24 -5.74 -16.23
CA ASP A 57 -28.24 -6.32 -17.57
C ASP A 57 -28.08 -5.23 -18.65
N GLU A 58 -28.75 -4.09 -18.47
CA GLU A 58 -28.56 -2.93 -19.35
C GLU A 58 -27.15 -2.35 -19.19
N LEU A 59 -26.70 -2.16 -17.95
CA LEU A 59 -25.36 -1.62 -17.68
C LEU A 59 -24.27 -2.50 -18.28
N ARG A 60 -24.36 -3.83 -18.10
CA ARG A 60 -23.46 -4.81 -18.72
C ARG A 60 -23.57 -4.78 -20.24
N GLY A 61 -24.77 -4.66 -20.80
CA GLY A 61 -24.97 -4.50 -22.24
C GLY A 61 -24.22 -3.30 -22.81
N VAL A 62 -24.21 -2.16 -22.10
CA VAL A 62 -23.41 -1.00 -22.50
C VAL A 62 -21.92 -1.28 -22.34
N ILE A 63 -21.49 -1.74 -21.16
CA ILE A 63 -20.07 -1.99 -20.85
C ILE A 63 -19.46 -3.01 -21.83
N PHE A 64 -20.16 -4.11 -22.12
CA PHE A 64 -19.69 -5.17 -23.00
C PHE A 64 -19.69 -4.80 -24.49
N ARG A 65 -20.36 -3.71 -24.89
CA ARG A 65 -20.16 -3.14 -26.24
C ARG A 65 -18.80 -2.47 -26.41
N TYR A 66 -18.21 -1.97 -25.33
CA TYR A 66 -16.96 -1.20 -25.36
C TYR A 66 -15.78 -1.94 -24.72
N GLY A 67 -16.02 -3.06 -24.04
CA GLY A 67 -14.98 -3.85 -23.38
C GLY A 67 -15.29 -5.33 -23.41
N GLU A 68 -14.26 -6.12 -23.68
CA GLU A 68 -14.32 -7.58 -23.59
C GLU A 68 -13.74 -8.06 -22.27
N PHE A 69 -14.47 -8.91 -21.55
CA PHE A 69 -14.06 -9.46 -20.26
C PHE A 69 -13.97 -10.97 -20.41
N ARG A 70 -12.75 -11.51 -20.34
CA ARG A 70 -12.52 -12.96 -20.38
C ARG A 70 -11.87 -13.41 -19.08
N THR A 71 -12.37 -14.50 -18.53
CA THR A 71 -11.70 -15.22 -17.44
C THR A 71 -10.62 -16.14 -18.02
N ALA A 72 -9.69 -16.61 -17.18
CA ALA A 72 -8.72 -17.62 -17.58
C ALA A 72 -9.39 -18.87 -18.19
N LYS A 73 -10.56 -19.25 -17.67
CA LYS A 73 -11.36 -20.35 -18.21
C LYS A 73 -11.84 -20.07 -19.64
N ASP A 74 -12.29 -18.84 -19.91
CA ASP A 74 -12.81 -18.45 -21.23
C ASP A 74 -11.72 -18.44 -22.32
N VAL A 75 -10.46 -18.28 -21.91
CA VAL A 75 -9.28 -18.36 -22.80
C VAL A 75 -8.53 -19.69 -22.72
N GLY A 76 -9.08 -20.71 -22.03
CA GLY A 76 -8.48 -22.04 -21.93
C GLY A 76 -7.20 -22.12 -21.09
N ILE A 77 -6.91 -21.11 -20.27
CA ILE A 77 -5.76 -21.08 -19.37
C ILE A 77 -6.12 -21.83 -18.07
N LYS A 78 -5.40 -22.93 -17.82
CA LYS A 78 -5.50 -23.68 -16.55
C LYS A 78 -4.68 -22.98 -15.48
N LEU A 79 -5.34 -22.33 -14.53
CA LEU A 79 -4.69 -21.74 -13.37
C LEU A 79 -4.72 -22.72 -12.19
N PRO A 80 -3.63 -22.82 -11.39
CA PRO A 80 -3.68 -23.54 -10.13
C PRO A 80 -4.63 -22.85 -9.14
N GLN A 81 -5.19 -23.61 -8.21
CA GLN A 81 -6.08 -23.07 -7.19
C GLN A 81 -5.26 -22.30 -6.12
N PRO A 82 -5.51 -20.99 -5.92
CA PRO A 82 -4.78 -20.24 -4.91
C PRO A 82 -5.23 -20.64 -3.50
N ARG A 83 -4.27 -20.91 -2.62
CA ARG A 83 -4.52 -21.10 -1.18
C ARG A 83 -4.23 -19.79 -0.46
N LYS A 84 -5.22 -19.25 0.25
CA LYS A 84 -5.10 -18.00 1.01
C LYS A 84 -5.03 -18.32 2.49
N HIS A 85 -4.00 -17.83 3.16
CA HIS A 85 -3.84 -17.95 4.60
C HIS A 85 -3.58 -16.56 5.17
N THR A 86 -4.29 -16.22 6.25
CA THR A 86 -3.99 -15.06 7.08
C THR A 86 -3.14 -15.54 8.25
N VAL A 87 -2.08 -14.80 8.57
CA VAL A 87 -1.14 -15.15 9.62
C VAL A 87 -1.16 -13.99 10.61
N GLU A 88 -1.61 -14.29 11.82
CA GLU A 88 -1.56 -13.35 12.94
C GLU A 88 -0.17 -13.42 13.55
N VAL A 89 0.36 -12.24 13.89
CA VAL A 89 1.70 -12.06 14.43
C VAL A 89 1.59 -11.02 15.52
N ASP A 90 2.00 -11.39 16.73
CA ASP A 90 2.02 -10.49 17.88
C ASP A 90 3.03 -9.37 17.65
N MET A 91 2.71 -8.18 18.17
CA MET A 91 3.62 -7.04 18.11
C MET A 91 4.82 -7.27 19.04
N ASP A 92 5.98 -6.72 18.68
CA ASP A 92 7.11 -6.66 19.60
C ASP A 92 6.98 -5.47 20.57
N ASP A 93 7.76 -5.47 21.65
CA ASP A 93 7.72 -4.44 22.71
C ASP A 93 7.80 -3.00 22.17
N ARG A 94 8.59 -2.78 21.10
CA ARG A 94 8.75 -1.45 20.50
C ARG A 94 7.51 -1.06 19.69
N GLN A 95 6.93 -2.02 18.96
CA GLN A 95 5.67 -1.81 18.26
C GLN A 95 4.54 -1.54 19.24
N GLU A 96 4.41 -2.33 20.30
CA GLU A 96 3.38 -2.17 21.35
C GLU A 96 3.46 -0.80 22.01
N ALA A 97 4.63 -0.39 22.51
CA ALA A 97 4.79 0.90 23.17
C ALA A 97 4.40 2.08 22.27
N LYS A 98 4.71 2.03 20.98
CA LYS A 98 4.30 3.05 20.01
C LYS A 98 2.82 2.97 19.67
N TYR A 99 2.26 1.77 19.64
CA TYR A 99 0.85 1.56 19.36
C TYR A 99 0.00 2.13 20.49
N GLU A 100 0.36 1.86 21.75
CA GLU A 100 -0.29 2.42 22.94
C GLU A 100 -0.32 3.95 22.89
N LEU A 101 0.84 4.59 22.70
CA LEU A 101 0.92 6.05 22.55
C LEU A 101 0.07 6.57 21.38
N GLY A 102 0.06 5.87 20.26
CA GLY A 102 -0.73 6.26 19.10
C GLY A 102 -2.24 6.12 19.33
N ILE A 103 -2.68 5.15 20.12
CA ILE A 103 -4.07 4.98 20.52
C ILE A 103 -4.48 6.10 21.49
N GLU A 104 -3.67 6.43 22.48
CA GLU A 104 -3.94 7.56 23.39
C GLU A 104 -4.14 8.88 22.59
N MET A 105 -3.27 9.13 21.62
CA MET A 105 -3.39 10.31 20.73
C MET A 105 -4.65 10.27 19.85
N ILE A 106 -5.10 9.08 19.44
CA ILE A 106 -6.35 8.92 18.68
C ILE A 106 -7.55 9.19 19.59
N GLU A 107 -7.54 8.66 20.82
CA GLU A 107 -8.60 8.88 21.80
C GLU A 107 -8.73 10.37 22.15
N GLU A 108 -7.63 11.07 22.44
CA GLU A 108 -7.63 12.51 22.68
C GLU A 108 -8.17 13.31 21.47
N ALA A 109 -7.78 12.91 20.26
CA ALA A 109 -8.27 13.54 19.03
C ALA A 109 -9.76 13.29 18.79
N LEU A 110 -10.32 12.18 19.29
CA LEU A 110 -11.74 11.85 19.21
C LEU A 110 -12.59 12.59 20.26
N GLU A 111 -12.01 12.92 21.41
CA GLU A 111 -12.69 13.74 22.43
C GLU A 111 -12.84 15.20 22.00
N SER A 112 -12.00 15.65 21.06
CA SER A 112 -12.04 17.01 20.52
C SER A 112 -13.17 17.19 19.48
N PRO A 113 -14.06 18.19 19.63
CA PRO A 113 -15.17 18.37 18.70
C PRO A 113 -14.70 18.85 17.31
N GLY A 114 -15.14 18.14 16.26
CA GLY A 114 -14.94 18.51 14.85
C GLY A 114 -14.07 17.53 14.06
N PRO A 115 -13.91 17.74 12.73
CA PRO A 115 -13.03 16.91 11.92
C PRO A 115 -11.57 17.08 12.36
N SER A 116 -10.89 15.98 12.65
CA SER A 116 -9.46 15.96 12.98
C SER A 116 -8.65 15.37 11.82
N PRO A 117 -7.99 16.19 10.98
CA PRO A 117 -7.05 15.70 9.97
C PRO A 117 -5.93 14.84 10.55
N GLN A 118 -5.64 14.99 11.86
CA GLN A 118 -4.63 14.24 12.58
C GLN A 118 -5.01 12.76 12.73
N LEU A 119 -6.30 12.40 12.83
CA LEU A 119 -6.77 11.01 12.98
C LEU A 119 -6.35 10.11 11.83
N LEU A 120 -6.49 10.58 10.58
CA LEU A 120 -6.07 9.82 9.40
C LEU A 120 -4.55 9.63 9.39
N GLY A 121 -3.80 10.67 9.77
CA GLY A 121 -2.34 10.62 9.91
C GLY A 121 -1.88 9.64 10.98
N LEU A 122 -2.55 9.63 12.14
CA LEU A 122 -2.30 8.69 13.24
C LEU A 122 -2.60 7.24 12.81
N THR A 123 -3.76 6.99 12.22
CA THR A 123 -4.14 5.65 11.72
C THR A 123 -3.15 5.12 10.69
N THR A 124 -2.71 5.99 9.77
CA THR A 124 -1.70 5.61 8.77
C THR A 124 -0.37 5.25 9.44
N ARG A 125 0.04 6.01 10.46
CA ARG A 125 1.27 5.72 11.22
C ARG A 125 1.18 4.40 12.01
N LEU A 126 0.04 4.11 12.65
CA LEU A 126 -0.16 2.84 13.34
C LEU A 126 0.00 1.65 12.38
N GLY A 127 -0.45 1.78 11.13
CA GLY A 127 -0.20 0.78 10.09
C GLY A 127 1.30 0.58 9.79
N LEU A 128 2.10 1.65 9.80
CA LEU A 128 3.55 1.59 9.62
C LEU A 128 4.26 0.99 10.84
N VAL A 129 3.86 1.37 12.05
CA VAL A 129 4.37 0.80 13.31
C VAL A 129 4.10 -0.71 13.35
N ALA A 130 2.87 -1.13 13.01
CA ALA A 130 2.50 -2.53 12.95
C ALA A 130 3.26 -3.34 11.88
N LEU A 131 3.91 -2.67 10.91
CA LEU A 131 4.84 -3.32 9.98
C LEU A 131 6.23 -3.44 10.59
N HIS A 132 6.72 -2.36 11.20
CA HIS A 132 8.04 -2.27 11.80
C HIS A 132 8.07 -1.16 12.85
N GLY A 133 8.73 -1.37 14.00
CA GLY A 133 8.78 -0.39 15.09
C GLY A 133 9.40 0.97 14.71
N ASP A 134 10.14 1.05 13.60
CA ASP A 134 10.69 2.29 13.03
C ASP A 134 9.97 2.78 11.76
N GLY A 135 8.85 2.14 11.38
CA GLY A 135 8.14 2.43 10.14
C GLY A 135 7.61 3.86 10.04
N ASP A 136 7.32 4.51 11.16
CA ASP A 136 6.74 5.86 11.22
C ASP A 136 7.79 6.98 11.42
N GLU A 137 9.07 6.64 11.61
CA GLU A 137 10.15 7.58 11.93
C GLU A 137 10.62 8.39 10.72
N GLY A 138 10.18 8.00 9.52
CA GLY A 138 10.47 8.71 8.28
C GLY A 138 11.71 8.23 7.54
N TYR A 139 12.15 6.99 7.79
CA TYR A 139 13.14 6.30 6.97
C TYR A 139 12.69 6.17 5.51
N GLU A 140 13.64 6.32 4.61
CA GLU A 140 13.50 6.08 3.17
C GLU A 140 14.53 5.03 2.73
N TRP A 141 14.54 4.67 1.44
CA TRP A 141 15.45 3.65 0.92
C TRP A 141 16.92 3.97 1.23
N GLU A 142 17.30 5.22 1.02
CA GLU A 142 18.66 5.74 1.18
C GLU A 142 19.09 5.83 2.65
N THR A 143 18.14 5.96 3.57
CA THR A 143 18.39 6.14 5.01
C THR A 143 18.09 4.88 5.83
N ALA A 144 17.71 3.76 5.19
CA ALA A 144 17.30 2.55 5.90
C ALA A 144 18.36 1.97 6.86
N GLU A 145 19.65 2.27 6.66
CA GLU A 145 20.75 1.88 7.55
C GLU A 145 21.16 2.97 8.55
N GLY A 146 20.34 4.02 8.66
CA GLY A 146 20.67 5.27 9.36
C GLY A 146 21.17 6.36 8.40
N GLY A 147 21.26 7.58 8.90
CA GLY A 147 21.70 8.74 8.14
C GLY A 147 20.86 9.98 8.43
N VAL A 148 20.70 10.85 7.44
CA VAL A 148 19.93 12.10 7.59
C VAL A 148 18.70 12.04 6.71
N GLY A 149 17.53 11.88 7.34
CA GLY A 149 16.24 12.02 6.68
C GLY A 149 16.00 13.48 6.32
N ARG A 150 15.50 13.75 5.10
CA ARG A 150 15.20 15.12 4.63
C ARG A 150 13.83 15.14 3.98
N ARG A 151 13.03 16.16 4.29
CA ARG A 151 11.67 16.31 3.76
C ARG A 151 11.35 17.78 3.49
N LYS A 152 10.40 18.03 2.60
CA LYS A 152 9.71 19.33 2.48
C LYS A 152 8.29 19.14 2.97
N ILE A 153 7.86 19.96 3.90
CA ILE A 153 6.53 19.86 4.52
C ILE A 153 5.80 21.19 4.43
N PRO A 154 4.45 21.21 4.46
CA PRO A 154 3.70 22.45 4.59
C PRO A 154 4.08 23.20 5.89
N VAL A 155 4.12 24.53 5.84
CA VAL A 155 4.50 25.37 7.00
C VAL A 155 3.59 25.11 8.20
N GLU A 156 2.30 24.91 7.97
CA GLU A 156 1.29 24.59 8.98
C GLU A 156 1.57 23.27 9.72
N ALA A 157 2.31 22.34 9.12
CA ALA A 157 2.68 21.08 9.75
C ALA A 157 3.95 21.20 10.62
N LEU A 158 4.74 22.27 10.48
CA LEU A 158 6.09 22.36 11.04
C LEU A 158 6.15 22.07 12.55
N ALA A 159 5.23 22.65 13.33
CA ALA A 159 5.21 22.47 14.78
C ALA A 159 5.12 20.97 15.19
N ALA A 160 4.26 20.20 14.52
CA ALA A 160 4.09 18.78 14.79
C ALA A 160 5.33 17.95 14.41
N TRP A 161 6.08 18.36 13.37
CA TRP A 161 7.33 17.70 13.00
C TRP A 161 8.48 18.03 13.96
N LEU A 162 8.56 19.27 14.44
CA LEU A 162 9.56 19.67 15.44
C LEU A 162 9.42 18.86 16.75
N GLN A 163 8.19 18.63 17.21
CA GLN A 163 7.92 17.78 18.38
C GLN A 163 8.39 16.32 18.20
N ARG A 164 8.53 15.87 16.94
CA ARG A 164 8.99 14.52 16.58
C ARG A 164 10.48 14.46 16.29
N GLY A 165 11.25 15.45 16.75
CA GLY A 165 12.70 15.51 16.61
C GLY A 165 13.19 15.90 15.21
N TRP A 166 12.33 16.50 14.37
CA TRP A 166 12.79 17.10 13.11
C TRP A 166 13.22 18.54 13.33
N HIS A 167 14.09 19.05 12.45
CA HIS A 167 14.66 20.38 12.53
C HIS A 167 14.51 21.10 11.19
N ARG A 168 14.13 22.39 11.23
CA ARG A 168 14.10 23.26 10.05
C ARG A 168 15.52 23.55 9.57
N THR A 169 15.74 23.49 8.26
CA THR A 169 17.09 23.66 7.67
C THR A 169 17.20 24.87 6.74
N GLY A 170 16.10 25.55 6.45
CA GLY A 170 16.06 26.66 5.51
C GLY A 170 14.71 27.37 5.52
N ASP A 171 14.59 28.40 4.70
CA ASP A 171 13.39 29.22 4.64
C ASP A 171 12.22 28.57 3.90
N ALA A 172 11.02 29.01 4.25
CA ALA A 172 9.82 28.57 3.57
C ALA A 172 9.81 29.11 2.13
N GLN A 173 9.56 28.23 1.17
CA GLN A 173 9.43 28.54 -0.25
C GLN A 173 8.14 27.89 -0.75
N GLU A 174 7.26 28.67 -1.39
CA GLU A 174 5.98 28.19 -1.93
C GLU A 174 5.11 27.45 -0.88
N GLY A 175 5.09 27.96 0.36
CA GLY A 175 4.33 27.36 1.46
C GLY A 175 4.94 26.08 2.04
N MET A 176 6.12 25.66 1.58
CA MET A 176 6.83 24.48 2.03
C MET A 176 8.12 24.84 2.77
N VAL A 177 8.42 24.14 3.86
CA VAL A 177 9.64 24.30 4.65
C VAL A 177 10.48 23.03 4.61
N PRO A 178 11.80 23.13 4.32
CA PRO A 178 12.70 21.98 4.39
C PRO A 178 13.03 21.64 5.84
N ILE A 179 12.94 20.36 6.16
CA ILE A 179 13.27 19.79 7.47
C ILE A 179 14.22 18.61 7.32
N LEU A 180 15.03 18.36 8.35
CA LEU A 180 15.85 17.17 8.48
C LEU A 180 15.71 16.52 9.85
N ARG A 181 16.11 15.26 9.95
CA ARG A 181 16.32 14.56 11.21
C ARG A 181 17.45 13.57 11.06
N ASP A 182 18.29 13.47 12.08
CA ASP A 182 19.26 12.38 12.20
C ASP A 182 18.51 11.11 12.57
N LEU A 183 18.65 10.10 11.71
CA LEU A 183 18.03 8.80 11.85
C LEU A 183 19.12 7.80 12.29
N PRO A 184 19.02 7.23 13.50
CA PRO A 184 19.97 6.21 13.94
C PRO A 184 19.89 4.97 13.05
N ARG A 185 20.85 4.05 13.16
CA ARG A 185 20.70 2.75 12.51
C ARG A 185 19.57 1.98 13.20
N PRO A 186 18.49 1.59 12.50
CA PRO A 186 17.40 0.83 13.11
C PRO A 186 17.82 -0.62 13.33
N ASP A 187 17.13 -1.31 14.25
CA ASP A 187 17.10 -2.77 14.22
C ASP A 187 16.26 -3.18 13.00
N PRO A 188 16.77 -3.97 12.04
CA PRO A 188 15.99 -4.38 10.86
C PRO A 188 14.86 -5.35 11.18
N ARG A 189 14.79 -5.91 12.40
CA ARG A 189 13.80 -6.91 12.77
C ARG A 189 12.47 -6.26 13.17
N SER A 190 11.39 -6.89 12.71
CA SER A 190 10.07 -6.79 13.33
C SER A 190 9.45 -8.16 13.41
N ALA A 191 8.44 -8.32 14.27
CA ALA A 191 7.73 -9.59 14.40
C ALA A 191 7.23 -10.13 13.04
N LYS A 192 6.72 -9.25 12.16
CA LYS A 192 6.28 -9.62 10.80
C LYS A 192 7.43 -10.05 9.89
N PHE A 193 8.56 -9.34 9.90
CA PHE A 193 9.70 -9.72 9.05
C PHE A 193 10.31 -11.05 9.50
N VAL A 194 10.40 -11.29 10.80
CA VAL A 194 10.84 -12.58 11.34
C VAL A 194 9.87 -13.69 10.94
N ALA A 195 8.56 -13.46 11.03
CA ALA A 195 7.55 -14.44 10.60
C ALA A 195 7.63 -14.74 9.09
N ILE A 196 7.87 -13.73 8.26
CA ILE A 196 8.09 -13.88 6.81
C ILE A 196 9.34 -14.72 6.56
N ALA A 197 10.47 -14.35 7.16
CA ALA A 197 11.75 -15.01 6.94
C ALA A 197 11.72 -16.49 7.38
N ARG A 198 11.13 -16.79 8.54
CA ARG A 198 10.92 -18.16 9.01
C ARG A 198 10.09 -18.99 8.03
N ARG A 199 9.02 -18.42 7.47
CA ARG A 199 8.16 -19.13 6.51
C ARG A 199 8.89 -19.39 5.20
N ILE A 200 9.62 -18.40 4.68
CA ILE A 200 10.39 -18.55 3.44
C ILE A 200 11.47 -19.62 3.64
N ALA A 201 12.26 -19.53 4.71
CA ALA A 201 13.31 -20.49 5.03
C ALA A 201 12.78 -21.93 5.25
N ALA A 202 11.54 -22.09 5.71
CA ALA A 202 10.90 -23.40 5.85
C ALA A 202 10.46 -24.03 4.51
N THR A 203 10.50 -23.29 3.42
CA THR A 203 10.10 -23.74 2.08
C THR A 203 11.13 -23.31 1.02
N PRO A 204 12.35 -23.89 1.06
CA PRO A 204 13.46 -23.48 0.19
C PRO A 204 13.22 -23.81 -1.29
N ASP A 205 12.42 -24.84 -1.60
CA ASP A 205 12.13 -25.27 -2.97
C ASP A 205 11.02 -24.44 -3.65
N CYS A 206 10.66 -23.28 -3.11
CA CYS A 206 9.57 -22.44 -3.60
C CYS A 206 10.07 -21.01 -3.80
N GLY A 207 9.75 -20.39 -4.94
CA GLY A 207 9.98 -18.96 -5.16
C GLY A 207 8.96 -18.11 -4.41
N HIS A 208 9.43 -17.08 -3.71
CA HIS A 208 8.60 -16.21 -2.87
C HIS A 208 8.55 -14.78 -3.40
N ILE A 209 7.35 -14.19 -3.43
CA ILE A 209 7.17 -12.77 -3.73
C ILE A 209 6.56 -12.09 -2.50
N VAL A 210 7.27 -11.11 -1.94
CA VAL A 210 6.84 -10.33 -0.78
C VAL A 210 6.43 -8.94 -1.23
N PHE A 211 5.15 -8.59 -1.04
CA PHE A 211 4.66 -7.24 -1.29
C PHE A 211 4.71 -6.39 -0.01
N CYS A 212 5.41 -5.27 -0.07
CA CYS A 212 5.58 -4.32 1.02
C CYS A 212 5.63 -2.89 0.45
N GLU A 213 4.88 -1.94 1.01
CA GLU A 213 4.82 -0.58 0.43
C GLU A 213 6.04 0.29 0.81
N PRO A 214 6.47 0.36 2.08
CA PRO A 214 7.57 1.26 2.45
C PRO A 214 8.90 0.75 1.90
N LYS A 215 9.59 1.56 1.11
CA LYS A 215 10.87 1.17 0.50
C LYS A 215 11.96 0.86 1.52
N ALA A 216 12.02 1.59 2.64
CA ALA A 216 12.99 1.31 3.71
C ALA A 216 12.83 -0.12 4.27
N ALA A 217 11.58 -0.58 4.41
CA ALA A 217 11.27 -1.93 4.88
C ALA A 217 11.80 -3.03 3.95
N HIS A 218 12.02 -2.75 2.67
CA HIS A 218 12.62 -3.74 1.76
C HIS A 218 14.06 -4.03 2.17
N ARG A 219 14.85 -3.00 2.53
CA ARG A 219 16.24 -3.19 2.97
C ARG A 219 16.29 -3.92 4.31
N TRP A 220 15.41 -3.56 5.24
CA TRP A 220 15.29 -4.26 6.52
C TRP A 220 14.93 -5.73 6.33
N LEU A 221 13.94 -6.02 5.47
CA LEU A 221 13.55 -7.39 5.17
C LEU A 221 14.68 -8.20 4.50
N VAL A 222 15.48 -7.61 3.59
CA VAL A 222 16.67 -8.27 3.04
C VAL A 222 17.60 -8.72 4.17
N THR A 223 17.93 -7.81 5.10
CA THR A 223 18.81 -8.15 6.23
C THR A 223 18.22 -9.26 7.10
N VAL A 224 16.91 -9.23 7.38
CA VAL A 224 16.25 -10.29 8.17
C VAL A 224 16.25 -11.63 7.43
N LEU A 225 16.09 -11.65 6.10
CA LEU A 225 16.15 -12.86 5.29
C LEU A 225 17.58 -13.45 5.30
N GLU A 226 18.61 -12.61 5.19
CA GLU A 226 20.01 -13.04 5.33
C GLU A 226 20.30 -13.65 6.70
N GLU A 227 19.81 -13.02 7.78
CA GLU A 227 19.91 -13.57 9.15
C GLU A 227 19.24 -14.95 9.28
N HIS A 228 18.27 -15.28 8.41
CA HIS A 228 17.59 -16.58 8.37
C HIS A 228 18.15 -17.53 7.29
N GLY A 229 19.32 -17.21 6.73
CA GLY A 229 20.07 -18.10 5.84
C GLY A 229 19.72 -18.00 4.35
N ILE A 230 19.01 -16.96 3.93
CA ILE A 230 18.70 -16.70 2.53
C ILE A 230 19.76 -15.75 1.97
N PRO A 231 20.63 -16.17 1.05
CA PRO A 231 21.73 -15.33 0.55
C PRO A 231 21.23 -14.08 -0.18
N SER A 232 21.86 -12.92 0.01
CA SER A 232 21.41 -11.67 -0.63
C SER A 232 21.45 -11.70 -2.15
N GLU A 233 22.38 -12.44 -2.75
CA GLU A 233 22.43 -12.63 -4.20
C GLU A 233 21.21 -13.38 -4.74
N ARG A 234 20.50 -14.14 -3.89
CA ARG A 234 19.25 -14.82 -4.20
C ARG A 234 18.01 -13.96 -3.93
N ILE A 235 18.18 -12.72 -3.46
CA ILE A 235 17.08 -11.80 -3.14
C ILE A 235 17.10 -10.61 -4.11
N ALA A 236 16.03 -10.47 -4.89
CA ALA A 236 15.83 -9.31 -5.74
C ALA A 236 14.90 -8.29 -5.09
N VAL A 237 15.26 -7.00 -5.16
CA VAL A 237 14.37 -5.90 -4.78
C VAL A 237 13.86 -5.18 -6.02
N MET A 238 12.53 -5.11 -6.14
CA MET A 238 11.82 -4.47 -7.23
C MET A 238 11.04 -3.25 -6.73
N ASN A 239 11.66 -2.07 -6.75
CA ASN A 239 10.97 -0.85 -6.33
C ASN A 239 11.38 0.37 -7.16
N GLY A 240 10.61 1.45 -7.04
CA GLY A 240 10.86 2.69 -7.80
C GLY A 240 12.13 3.48 -7.41
N ALA A 241 12.87 3.06 -6.37
CA ALA A 241 14.16 3.68 -6.01
C ALA A 241 15.35 3.00 -6.70
N VAL A 242 15.33 1.67 -6.84
CA VAL A 242 16.46 0.91 -7.40
C VAL A 242 16.22 0.28 -8.77
N THR A 243 14.97 0.08 -9.17
CA THR A 243 14.66 -0.70 -10.39
C THR A 243 14.11 0.20 -11.49
N LYS A 244 14.88 0.35 -12.58
CA LYS A 244 14.38 0.98 -13.81
C LYS A 244 13.35 0.07 -14.48
N ALA A 245 12.50 0.62 -15.35
CA ALA A 245 11.44 -0.15 -16.00
C ALA A 245 11.97 -1.38 -16.77
N ALA A 246 13.12 -1.25 -17.45
CA ALA A 246 13.76 -2.35 -18.18
C ALA A 246 14.29 -3.46 -17.23
N ASP A 247 14.72 -3.10 -16.02
CA ASP A 247 15.24 -4.06 -15.04
C ASP A 247 14.13 -4.93 -14.44
N ARG A 248 12.89 -4.46 -14.39
CA ARG A 248 11.75 -5.25 -13.87
C ARG A 248 11.51 -6.51 -14.69
N GLN A 249 11.56 -6.39 -16.02
CA GLN A 249 11.37 -7.55 -16.90
C GLN A 249 12.53 -8.54 -16.80
N ARG A 250 13.76 -8.03 -16.60
CA ARG A 250 14.93 -8.87 -16.35
C ARG A 250 14.79 -9.65 -15.05
N ILE A 251 14.48 -8.98 -13.93
CA ILE A 251 14.28 -9.63 -12.62
C ILE A 251 13.17 -10.68 -12.71
N ALA A 252 12.04 -10.38 -13.39
CA ALA A 252 10.97 -11.35 -13.55
C ALA A 252 11.41 -12.61 -14.31
N LYS A 253 12.22 -12.47 -15.38
CA LYS A 253 12.78 -13.62 -16.10
C LYS A 253 13.74 -14.41 -15.22
N GLN A 254 14.63 -13.72 -14.51
CA GLN A 254 15.61 -14.34 -13.61
C GLN A 254 14.96 -15.06 -12.43
N PHE A 255 13.85 -14.55 -11.89
CA PHE A 255 13.09 -15.21 -10.83
C PHE A 255 12.30 -16.43 -11.35
N ASN A 256 11.83 -16.42 -12.59
CA ASN A 256 11.09 -17.55 -13.15
C ASN A 256 12.00 -18.67 -13.68
N GLY A 257 13.23 -18.35 -14.09
CA GLY A 257 14.09 -19.29 -14.83
C GLY A 257 13.46 -19.72 -16.16
N ASP A 258 13.89 -20.86 -16.67
CA ASP A 258 13.28 -21.57 -17.81
C ASP A 258 13.49 -23.08 -17.65
N ALA A 259 12.47 -23.78 -17.17
CA ALA A 259 12.52 -25.23 -16.93
C ALA A 259 12.69 -26.05 -18.21
N GLU A 260 12.20 -25.57 -19.36
CA GLU A 260 12.34 -26.28 -20.64
C GLU A 260 13.77 -26.21 -21.17
N GLN A 261 14.46 -25.11 -20.89
CA GLN A 261 15.86 -24.90 -21.26
C GLN A 261 16.85 -25.31 -20.15
N GLY A 262 16.36 -25.79 -19.01
CA GLY A 262 17.19 -26.16 -17.86
C GLY A 262 17.87 -24.96 -17.18
N ILE A 263 17.31 -23.76 -17.32
CA ILE A 263 17.79 -22.54 -16.69
C ILE A 263 17.13 -22.43 -15.32
N GLU A 264 17.92 -22.57 -14.26
CA GLU A 264 17.42 -22.38 -12.89
C GLU A 264 17.14 -20.90 -12.59
N PRO A 265 16.20 -20.59 -11.68
CA PRO A 265 16.01 -19.24 -11.18
C PRO A 265 17.27 -18.68 -10.53
N ASP A 266 17.61 -17.42 -10.80
CA ASP A 266 18.68 -16.70 -10.11
C ASP A 266 18.25 -16.23 -8.71
N PHE A 267 16.95 -16.02 -8.50
CA PHE A 267 16.38 -15.47 -7.27
C PHE A 267 15.37 -16.41 -6.63
N ASP A 268 15.47 -16.57 -5.30
CA ASP A 268 14.48 -17.29 -4.49
C ASP A 268 13.39 -16.36 -3.95
N VAL A 269 13.74 -15.09 -3.74
CA VAL A 269 12.83 -14.09 -3.15
C VAL A 269 12.84 -12.81 -3.96
N VAL A 270 11.65 -12.29 -4.26
CA VAL A 270 11.45 -10.94 -4.83
C VAL A 270 10.67 -10.10 -3.84
N ILE A 271 11.22 -8.95 -3.44
CA ILE A 271 10.53 -7.96 -2.59
C ILE A 271 10.09 -6.79 -3.46
N ALA A 272 8.80 -6.48 -3.48
CA ALA A 272 8.22 -5.45 -4.34
C ALA A 272 7.21 -4.56 -3.60
N ASN A 273 7.05 -3.32 -4.04
CA ASN A 273 5.88 -2.51 -3.70
C ASN A 273 4.79 -2.71 -4.75
N ARG A 274 3.51 -2.47 -4.40
CA ARG A 274 2.42 -2.56 -5.39
C ARG A 274 2.49 -1.43 -6.43
#